data_AF-A0AAT9HBQ5-F1
#
_entry.id   AF-A0AAT9HBQ5-F1
#
_cell.length_a   1.000
_cell.length_b   1.000
_cell.length_c   1.000
_cell.angle_alpha   90.00
_cell.angle_beta   90.00
_cell.angle_gamma   90.00
#
_symmetry.space_group_name_H-M   'P 1'
#
loop_
_entity.id
_entity.type
_entity.pdbx_description
1 polymer ?
#
loop_
_entity_poly.entity_id
_entity_poly.type
_entity_poly.pdbx_seq_one_letter_code
_entity_poly.pdbx_strand_id
1 'polypeptide(L)'
;MHKAPANEVIRGAVDLELRLSKGEQDILNPIGVNCVRAFPGRGIRIWGARTLSSDPAWRYLNVRRLFNYLEESILLGTQWVVFEPNDDRLWSSIRRNVTAFLQEEWRRGALFGRTAEEAFYVKCDRDNNPQESIDQGRVVCEIGVAPVKPAEFVVFRLAQFSDTTSLIDE
;
A
#
# COMPACT_ATOMS: atom_id res chain seq x y z
N MET A 1 -3.70 8.72 -0.13
CA MET A 1 -3.39 7.94 1.10
C MET A 1 -2.22 6.95 0.95
N HIS A 2 -1.71 6.69 -0.26
CA HIS A 2 -0.73 5.63 -0.52
C HIS A 2 0.74 5.99 -0.25
N LYS A 3 1.09 7.28 -0.14
CA LYS A 3 2.45 7.74 0.22
C LYS A 3 2.71 7.51 1.71
N ALA A 4 3.88 6.94 2.05
CA ALA A 4 4.34 6.85 3.43
C ALA A 4 4.43 8.25 4.08
N PRO A 5 3.89 8.45 5.30
CA PRO A 5 3.96 9.72 6.01
C PRO A 5 5.34 9.93 6.70
N ALA A 6 6.42 9.58 5.99
CA ALA A 6 7.80 9.71 6.46
C ALA A 6 8.59 10.60 5.50
N ASN A 7 9.78 11.04 5.94
CA ASN A 7 10.63 12.04 5.28
C ASN A 7 9.95 13.42 5.11
N GLU A 8 8.87 13.67 5.83
CA GLU A 8 8.18 14.96 5.88
C GLU A 8 8.77 15.86 6.98
N VAL A 9 8.86 17.15 6.70
CA VAL A 9 9.37 18.15 7.65
C VAL A 9 8.30 18.49 8.68
N ILE A 10 8.67 18.45 9.96
CA ILE A 10 7.80 18.92 11.04
C ILE A 10 7.94 20.45 11.12
N ARG A 11 6.88 21.15 10.73
CA ARG A 11 6.85 22.62 10.75
C ARG A 11 6.66 23.13 12.18
N GLY A 12 7.36 24.22 12.52
CA GLY A 12 7.26 24.87 13.83
C GLY A 12 8.07 24.20 14.95
N ALA A 13 8.66 23.03 14.70
CA ALA A 13 9.58 22.41 15.65
C ALA A 13 10.94 23.14 15.63
N VAL A 14 11.46 23.47 16.80
CA VAL A 14 12.74 24.18 16.97
C VAL A 14 13.90 23.21 17.16
N ASP A 15 13.75 22.23 18.05
CA ASP A 15 14.73 21.16 18.28
C ASP A 15 14.02 19.89 18.80
N LEU A 16 14.78 18.80 18.90
CA LEU A 16 14.38 17.55 19.53
C LEU A 16 14.99 17.46 20.93
N GLU A 17 14.20 17.03 21.91
CA GLU A 17 14.69 16.74 23.28
C GLU A 17 15.76 15.65 23.27
N LEU A 18 15.55 14.59 22.47
CA LEU A 18 16.49 13.49 22.30
C LEU A 18 16.95 13.41 20.84
N ARG A 19 18.28 13.42 20.64
CA ARG A 19 18.88 13.25 19.31
C ARG A 19 19.31 11.81 19.11
N LEU A 20 18.55 11.09 18.29
CA LEU A 20 18.84 9.69 17.96
C LEU A 20 19.87 9.57 16.82
N SER A 21 20.89 8.78 17.07
CA SER A 21 21.84 8.28 16.07
C SER A 21 21.19 7.26 15.13
N LYS A 22 21.91 6.89 14.08
CA LYS A 22 21.45 5.82 13.17
C LYS A 22 21.40 4.47 13.89
N GLY A 23 22.41 4.15 14.70
CA GLY A 23 22.48 2.86 15.40
C GLY A 23 21.36 2.68 16.42
N GLU A 24 21.01 3.73 17.17
CA GLU A 24 19.86 3.68 18.09
C GLU A 24 18.55 3.47 17.34
N GLN A 25 18.37 4.15 16.22
CA GLN A 25 17.19 3.94 15.38
C GLN A 25 17.15 2.50 14.83
N ASP A 26 18.27 1.92 14.44
CA ASP A 26 18.33 0.56 13.89
C ASP A 26 17.84 -0.49 14.91
N ILE A 27 17.91 -0.21 16.22
CA ILE A 27 17.36 -1.03 17.31
C ILE A 27 15.85 -0.82 17.47
N LEU A 28 15.37 0.41 17.30
CA LEU A 28 13.96 0.81 17.47
C LEU A 28 13.08 0.43 16.28
N ASN A 29 13.66 0.42 15.08
CA ASN A 29 12.99 0.14 13.82
C ASN A 29 12.31 -1.25 13.78
N PRO A 30 12.96 -2.36 14.20
CA PRO A 30 12.35 -3.70 14.23
C PRO A 30 11.10 -3.82 15.11
N ILE A 31 11.00 -3.01 16.17
CA ILE A 31 9.85 -3.01 17.09
C ILE A 31 8.77 -1.98 16.70
N GLY A 32 8.88 -1.38 15.50
CA GLY A 32 7.85 -0.50 14.95
C GLY A 32 7.85 0.93 15.51
N VAL A 33 8.93 1.35 16.19
CA VAL A 33 9.04 2.72 16.71
C VAL A 33 9.49 3.67 15.60
N ASN A 34 8.59 4.57 15.20
CA ASN A 34 8.87 5.58 14.18
C ASN A 34 9.55 6.81 14.81
N CYS A 35 10.85 6.95 14.57
CA CYS A 35 11.64 8.03 15.14
C CYS A 35 11.41 9.36 14.42
N VAL A 36 11.51 10.47 15.15
CA VAL A 36 11.67 11.82 14.59
C VAL A 36 13.15 12.19 14.69
N ARG A 37 13.74 12.70 13.60
CA ARG A 37 15.17 12.99 13.54
C ARG A 37 15.47 14.32 12.90
N ALA A 38 16.49 15.00 13.43
CA ALA A 38 17.05 16.21 12.87
C ALA A 38 18.17 15.86 11.88
N PHE A 39 18.13 16.46 10.70
CA PHE A 39 19.14 16.27 9.66
C PHE A 39 19.73 17.63 9.26
N PRO A 40 21.06 17.79 9.23
CA PRO A 40 21.70 19.01 8.76
C PRO A 40 21.21 19.39 7.35
N GLY A 41 20.82 20.67 7.16
CA GLY A 41 20.29 21.18 5.89
C GLY A 41 18.90 20.66 5.49
N ARG A 42 18.31 19.73 6.26
CA ARG A 42 17.01 19.09 5.97
C ARG A 42 15.99 19.28 7.08
N GLY A 43 16.38 19.82 8.24
CA GLY A 43 15.48 20.08 9.36
C GLY A 43 15.01 18.82 10.09
N ILE A 44 14.00 18.98 10.94
CA ILE A 44 13.40 17.92 11.75
C ILE A 44 12.35 17.19 10.90
N ARG A 45 12.46 15.86 10.82
CA ARG A 45 11.64 15.04 9.94
C ARG A 45 11.09 13.81 10.66
N ILE A 46 9.89 13.41 10.28
CA ILE A 46 9.36 12.09 10.61
C ILE A 46 10.19 11.06 9.84
N TRP A 47 10.80 10.09 10.51
CA TRP A 47 11.80 9.19 9.93
C TRP A 47 11.46 7.70 10.13
N GLY A 48 10.17 7.38 10.08
CA GLY A 48 9.66 6.02 10.10
C GLY A 48 8.20 5.98 9.65
N ALA A 49 7.78 4.85 9.08
CA ALA A 49 6.40 4.61 8.68
C ALA A 49 5.93 3.17 8.99
N ARG A 50 6.50 2.52 10.01
CA ARG A 50 6.13 1.17 10.43
C ARG A 50 4.89 1.15 11.34
N THR A 51 4.17 0.05 11.31
CA THR A 51 3.15 -0.28 12.31
C THR A 51 3.77 -1.13 13.43
N LEU A 52 2.98 -1.43 14.46
CA LEU A 52 3.34 -2.40 15.51
C LEU A 52 3.02 -3.85 15.12
N SER A 53 2.57 -4.10 13.89
CA SER A 53 2.19 -5.45 13.46
C SER A 53 3.43 -6.32 13.25
N SER A 54 3.35 -7.57 13.72
CA SER A 54 4.32 -8.61 13.41
C SER A 54 4.12 -9.22 12.02
N ASP A 55 2.95 -9.01 11.40
CA ASP A 55 2.65 -9.49 10.05
C ASP A 55 3.36 -8.61 9.01
N PRO A 56 4.24 -9.18 8.16
CA PRO A 56 4.91 -8.45 7.10
C PRO A 56 3.96 -7.74 6.12
N ALA A 57 2.73 -8.23 5.93
CA ALA A 57 1.73 -7.60 5.08
C ALA A 57 1.32 -6.21 5.61
N TRP A 58 1.28 -6.05 6.93
CA TRP A 58 0.83 -4.83 7.60
C TRP A 58 1.98 -3.99 8.16
N ARG A 59 3.22 -4.28 7.78
CA ARG A 59 4.42 -3.61 8.28
C ARG A 59 4.38 -2.09 8.14
N TYR A 60 3.77 -1.54 7.09
CA TYR A 60 3.82 -0.12 6.78
C TYR A 60 2.48 0.59 6.96
N LEU A 61 2.53 1.79 7.56
CA LEU A 61 1.37 2.63 7.86
C LEU A 61 0.58 3.01 6.61
N ASN A 62 1.24 3.37 5.51
CA ASN A 62 0.55 3.73 4.27
C ASN A 62 -0.20 2.56 3.66
N VAL A 63 0.33 1.33 3.79
CA VAL A 63 -0.36 0.12 3.32
C VAL A 63 -1.62 -0.11 4.16
N ARG A 64 -1.52 -0.12 5.50
CA ARG A 64 -2.70 -0.32 6.35
C ARG A 64 -3.75 0.79 6.20
N ARG A 65 -3.32 2.05 6.09
CA ARG A 65 -4.22 3.19 5.86
C ARG A 65 -4.90 3.13 4.49
N LEU A 66 -4.20 2.64 3.46
CA LEU A 66 -4.80 2.42 2.15
C LEU A 66 -5.89 1.35 2.23
N PHE A 67 -5.63 0.21 2.88
CA PHE A 67 -6.65 -0.83 3.07
C PHE A 67 -7.88 -0.32 3.81
N ASN A 68 -7.70 0.38 4.94
CA ASN A 68 -8.83 0.99 5.66
C ASN A 68 -9.66 1.92 4.75
N TYR A 69 -8.97 2.75 3.96
CA TYR A 69 -9.63 3.67 3.03
C TYR A 69 -10.43 2.92 1.94
N LEU A 70 -9.85 1.87 1.35
CA LEU A 70 -10.52 1.07 0.32
C LEU A 70 -11.73 0.33 0.90
N GLU A 71 -11.56 -0.32 2.04
CA GLU A 71 -12.62 -1.05 2.76
C GLU A 71 -13.82 -0.13 3.04
N GLU A 72 -13.57 1.04 3.66
CA GLU A 72 -14.62 1.99 4.01
C GLU A 72 -15.27 2.63 2.77
N SER A 73 -14.49 2.99 1.75
CA SER A 73 -15.02 3.58 0.50
C SER A 73 -15.90 2.59 -0.26
N ILE A 74 -15.50 1.32 -0.31
CA ILE A 74 -16.28 0.26 -0.97
C ILE A 74 -17.56 0.01 -0.18
N LEU A 75 -17.50 -0.10 1.14
CA LEU A 75 -18.68 -0.28 1.99
C LEU A 75 -19.70 0.85 1.80
N LEU A 76 -19.25 2.10 1.82
CA LEU A 76 -20.12 3.26 1.60
C LEU A 76 -20.67 3.29 0.16
N GLY A 77 -19.85 2.95 -0.83
CA GLY A 77 -20.24 2.94 -2.25
C GLY A 77 -21.18 1.80 -2.65
N THR A 78 -21.30 0.75 -1.83
CA THR A 78 -22.14 -0.43 -2.11
C THR A 78 -23.33 -0.59 -1.16
N GLN A 79 -23.70 0.43 -0.38
CA GLN A 79 -24.87 0.36 0.51
C GLN A 79 -26.18 0.04 -0.21
N TRP A 80 -26.30 0.38 -1.49
CA TRP A 80 -27.47 0.07 -2.33
C TRP A 80 -27.68 -1.44 -2.57
N VAL A 81 -26.69 -2.29 -2.27
CA VAL A 81 -26.78 -3.75 -2.46
C VAL A 81 -27.75 -4.39 -1.46
N VAL A 82 -27.96 -3.77 -0.30
CA VAL A 82 -28.76 -4.35 0.78
C VAL A 82 -30.22 -4.47 0.33
N PHE A 83 -30.78 -5.67 0.49
CA PHE A 83 -32.14 -6.06 0.06
C PHE A 83 -32.39 -6.14 -1.45
N GLU A 84 -31.36 -6.02 -2.29
CA GLU A 84 -31.50 -6.31 -3.72
C GLU A 84 -31.62 -7.82 -3.98
N PRO A 85 -32.26 -8.24 -5.10
CA PRO A 85 -32.31 -9.64 -5.49
C PRO A 85 -30.90 -10.24 -5.66
N ASN A 86 -30.62 -11.32 -4.92
CA ASN A 86 -29.31 -11.99 -4.95
C ASN A 86 -29.17 -12.87 -6.20
N ASP A 87 -28.84 -12.22 -7.34
CA ASP A 87 -28.71 -12.86 -8.65
C ASP A 87 -27.45 -12.41 -9.43
N ASP A 88 -27.25 -13.01 -10.61
CA ASP A 88 -26.12 -12.70 -11.50
C ASP A 88 -26.07 -11.21 -11.91
N ARG A 89 -27.22 -10.50 -11.90
CA ARG A 89 -27.28 -9.06 -12.23
C ARG A 89 -26.75 -8.21 -11.08
N LEU A 90 -27.11 -8.55 -9.84
CA LEU A 90 -26.57 -7.90 -8.65
C LEU A 90 -25.05 -8.09 -8.59
N TRP A 91 -24.57 -9.33 -8.73
CA TRP A 91 -23.13 -9.64 -8.68
C TRP A 91 -22.34 -8.89 -9.75
N SER A 92 -22.88 -8.85 -10.97
CA SER A 92 -22.29 -8.09 -12.07
C SER A 92 -22.25 -6.59 -11.76
N SER A 93 -23.27 -6.05 -11.10
CA SER A 93 -23.36 -4.64 -10.72
C SER A 93 -22.37 -4.28 -9.61
N ILE A 94 -22.21 -5.15 -8.61
CA ILE A 94 -21.18 -5.03 -7.57
C ILE A 94 -19.80 -5.01 -8.23
N ARG A 95 -19.49 -6.02 -9.05
CA ARG A 95 -18.19 -6.13 -9.72
C ARG A 95 -17.89 -4.89 -10.55
N ARG A 96 -18.83 -4.40 -11.37
CA ARG A 96 -18.63 -3.20 -12.18
C ARG A 96 -18.31 -1.96 -11.33
N ASN A 97 -19.06 -1.72 -10.26
CA ASN A 97 -18.85 -0.54 -9.40
C ASN A 97 -17.50 -0.60 -8.67
N VAL A 98 -17.18 -1.75 -8.06
CA VAL A 98 -15.91 -1.93 -7.34
C VAL A 98 -14.72 -1.86 -8.29
N THR A 99 -14.80 -2.50 -9.46
CA THR A 99 -13.75 -2.42 -10.50
C THR A 99 -13.51 -0.98 -10.95
N ALA A 100 -14.57 -0.20 -11.19
CA ALA A 100 -14.44 1.20 -11.61
C ALA A 100 -13.73 2.05 -10.55
N PHE A 101 -14.06 1.85 -9.26
CA PHE A 101 -13.40 2.53 -8.15
C PHE A 101 -11.91 2.16 -8.06
N LEU A 102 -11.58 0.86 -8.07
CA LEU A 102 -10.19 0.40 -7.96
C LEU A 102 -9.35 0.82 -9.17
N GLN A 103 -9.97 0.93 -10.36
CA GLN A 103 -9.30 1.42 -11.56
C GLN A 103 -8.90 2.90 -11.41
N GLU A 104 -9.74 3.72 -10.78
CA GLU A 104 -9.40 5.12 -10.48
C GLU A 104 -8.26 5.20 -9.45
N GLU A 105 -8.29 4.38 -8.40
CA GLU A 105 -7.21 4.34 -7.40
C GLU A 105 -5.88 3.85 -8.00
N TRP A 106 -5.91 2.89 -8.92
CA TRP A 106 -4.74 2.46 -9.68
C TRP A 106 -4.19 3.59 -10.56
N ARG A 107 -5.03 4.31 -11.31
CA ARG A 107 -4.62 5.47 -12.13
C ARG A 107 -4.00 6.59 -11.29
N ARG A 108 -4.42 6.74 -10.04
CA ARG A 108 -3.84 7.68 -9.06
C ARG A 108 -2.51 7.21 -8.46
N GLY A 109 -2.03 6.02 -8.83
CA GLY A 109 -0.79 5.43 -8.33
C GLY A 109 -0.90 4.83 -6.93
N ALA A 110 -2.12 4.56 -6.44
CA ALA A 110 -2.30 3.92 -5.14
C ALA A 110 -1.99 2.42 -5.17
N LEU A 111 -2.21 1.79 -6.32
CA LEU A 111 -2.00 0.36 -6.55
C LEU A 111 -0.80 0.14 -7.49
N PHE A 112 -0.05 -0.93 -7.25
CA PHE A 112 1.14 -1.31 -8.01
C PHE A 112 0.77 -2.33 -9.08
N GLY A 113 1.18 -2.08 -10.32
CA GLY A 113 0.96 -2.98 -11.45
C GLY A 113 1.05 -2.19 -12.75
N ARG A 114 1.57 -2.81 -13.82
CA ARG A 114 1.62 -2.20 -15.17
C ARG A 114 0.26 -2.25 -15.85
N THR A 115 -0.57 -3.22 -15.48
CA THR A 115 -1.96 -3.34 -15.92
C THR A 115 -2.89 -3.38 -14.70
N ALA A 116 -4.19 -3.18 -14.93
CA ALA A 116 -5.19 -3.24 -13.86
C ALA A 116 -5.25 -4.63 -13.23
N GLU A 117 -5.07 -5.68 -14.04
CA GLU A 117 -5.12 -7.09 -13.62
C GLU A 117 -3.90 -7.49 -12.78
N GLU A 118 -2.74 -6.85 -12.98
CA GLU A 118 -1.59 -6.97 -12.08
C GLU A 118 -1.84 -6.24 -10.74
N ALA A 119 -2.69 -5.19 -10.76
CA ALA A 119 -2.90 -4.30 -9.62
C ALA A 119 -4.04 -4.72 -8.69
N PHE A 120 -5.12 -5.31 -9.22
CA PHE A 120 -6.26 -5.77 -8.42
C PHE A 120 -7.13 -6.80 -9.16
N TYR A 121 -7.96 -7.50 -8.39
CA TYR A 121 -9.05 -8.32 -8.91
C TYR A 121 -10.34 -8.14 -8.08
N VAL A 122 -11.47 -8.41 -8.72
CA VAL A 122 -12.80 -8.39 -8.08
C VAL A 122 -13.58 -9.63 -8.54
N LYS A 123 -13.87 -10.53 -7.61
CA LYS A 123 -14.65 -11.75 -7.85
C LYS A 123 -15.99 -11.67 -7.13
N CYS A 124 -17.07 -11.74 -7.91
CA CYS A 124 -18.44 -11.82 -7.42
C CYS A 124 -19.22 -12.56 -8.51
N ASP A 125 -19.31 -13.87 -8.38
CA ASP A 125 -19.89 -14.78 -9.36
C ASP A 125 -20.40 -16.05 -8.65
N ARG A 126 -20.85 -17.02 -9.45
CA ARG A 126 -21.43 -18.26 -8.94
C ARG A 126 -20.45 -19.15 -8.18
N ASP A 127 -19.14 -19.00 -8.43
CA ASP A 127 -18.13 -19.81 -7.74
C ASP A 127 -18.03 -19.40 -6.26
N ASN A 128 -18.12 -18.09 -5.97
CA ASN A 128 -18.09 -17.58 -4.59
C ASN A 128 -19.47 -17.24 -4.01
N ASN A 129 -20.54 -17.39 -4.81
CA ASN A 129 -21.94 -17.28 -4.40
C ASN A 129 -22.74 -18.52 -4.87
N PRO A 130 -22.45 -19.71 -4.34
CA PRO A 130 -23.24 -20.90 -4.64
C PRO A 130 -24.64 -20.81 -4.00
N GLN A 131 -25.53 -21.72 -4.38
CA GLN A 131 -26.94 -21.69 -3.95
C GLN A 131 -27.07 -21.65 -2.41
N GLU A 132 -26.20 -22.34 -1.68
CA GLU A 132 -26.22 -22.33 -0.22
C GLU A 132 -25.94 -20.93 0.37
N SER A 133 -25.12 -20.11 -0.30
CA SER A 133 -24.90 -18.71 0.11
C SER A 133 -26.12 -17.84 -0.18
N ILE A 134 -26.77 -18.08 -1.32
CA ILE A 134 -27.98 -17.36 -1.73
C ILE A 134 -29.12 -17.66 -0.76
N ASP A 135 -29.31 -18.92 -0.39
CA ASP A 135 -30.34 -19.38 0.55
C ASP A 135 -30.13 -18.80 1.97
N GLN A 136 -28.88 -18.47 2.31
CA GLN A 136 -28.51 -17.75 3.54
C GLN A 136 -28.70 -16.22 3.43
N GLY A 137 -29.10 -15.70 2.28
CA GLY A 137 -29.20 -14.26 2.02
C GLY A 137 -27.84 -13.55 1.98
N ARG A 138 -26.76 -14.27 1.68
CA ARG A 138 -25.38 -13.74 1.68
C ARG A 138 -24.84 -13.56 0.27
N VAL A 139 -24.29 -12.38 0.02
CA VAL A 139 -23.47 -12.07 -1.16
C VAL A 139 -22.01 -11.93 -0.73
N VAL A 140 -21.10 -12.58 -1.44
CA VAL A 140 -19.66 -12.54 -1.24
C VAL A 140 -19.01 -11.90 -2.45
N CYS A 141 -18.34 -10.77 -2.22
CA CYS A 141 -17.44 -10.16 -3.18
C CYS A 141 -16.01 -10.24 -2.63
N GLU A 142 -15.16 -11.00 -3.31
CA GLU A 142 -13.74 -11.12 -2.97
C GLU A 142 -12.94 -10.09 -3.78
N ILE A 143 -12.07 -9.36 -3.09
CA ILE A 143 -11.33 -8.24 -3.65
C ILE A 143 -9.87 -8.39 -3.23
N GLY A 144 -8.97 -8.47 -4.21
CA GLY A 144 -7.53 -8.42 -3.96
C GLY A 144 -6.93 -7.16 -4.56
N VAL A 145 -5.97 -6.56 -3.86
CA VAL A 145 -5.28 -5.33 -4.29
C VAL A 145 -3.78 -5.43 -4.01
N ALA A 146 -2.97 -4.86 -4.89
CA ALA A 146 -1.52 -4.76 -4.76
C ALA A 146 -1.14 -3.33 -4.32
N PRO A 147 -0.90 -3.06 -3.03
CA PRO A 147 -0.57 -1.72 -2.56
C PRO A 147 0.88 -1.33 -2.93
N VAL A 148 1.11 -0.04 -3.19
CA VAL A 148 2.47 0.49 -3.31
C VAL A 148 3.19 0.45 -1.96
N LYS A 149 4.35 -0.21 -1.90
CA LYS A 149 5.21 -0.30 -0.71
C LYS A 149 6.32 0.76 -0.76
N PRO A 150 6.69 1.37 0.39
CA PRO A 150 7.75 2.38 0.41
C PRO A 150 9.13 1.76 0.19
N ALA A 151 10.03 2.53 -0.45
CA ALA A 151 11.45 2.22 -0.52
C ALA A 151 12.13 2.61 0.80
N GLU A 152 12.13 1.71 1.77
CA GLU A 152 12.73 1.98 3.09
C GLU A 152 14.27 1.97 3.05
N PHE A 153 14.87 1.06 2.28
CA PHE A 153 16.31 0.95 2.13
C PHE A 153 16.68 1.12 0.65
N VAL A 154 17.56 2.07 0.37
CA VAL A 154 18.09 2.33 -0.98
C VAL A 154 19.58 2.00 -0.97
N VAL A 155 19.99 1.05 -1.80
CA VAL A 155 21.38 0.61 -1.94
C VAL A 155 21.89 1.07 -3.29
N PHE A 156 22.83 2.02 -3.29
CA PHE A 156 23.58 2.38 -4.49
C PHE A 156 24.84 1.51 -4.57
N ARG A 157 25.06 0.87 -5.72
CA ARG A 157 26.29 0.13 -6.01
C ARG A 157 27.02 0.88 -7.13
N LEU A 158 28.26 1.29 -6.84
CA LEU A 158 29.11 1.97 -7.82
C LEU A 158 30.20 0.99 -8.27
N ALA A 159 30.41 0.91 -9.58
CA ALA A 159 31.50 0.17 -10.19
C ALA A 159 32.19 1.07 -11.22
N GLN A 160 33.51 0.94 -11.32
CA GLN A 160 34.25 1.56 -12.41
C GLN A 160 34.05 0.69 -13.66
N PHE A 161 33.52 1.28 -14.72
CA PHE A 161 33.42 0.62 -16.02
C PHE A 161 34.76 0.84 -16.75
N SER A 162 35.50 -0.23 -17.03
CA SER A 162 36.65 -0.19 -17.92
C SER A 162 36.26 -0.84 -19.25
N ASP A 163 36.19 -0.04 -20.31
CA ASP A 163 36.13 -0.55 -21.67
C ASP A 163 37.50 -1.14 -22.03
N THR A 164 37.68 -2.43 -21.81
CA THR A 164 38.83 -3.16 -22.35
C THR A 164 38.36 -4.01 -23.52
N THR A 165 38.16 -3.36 -24.67
CA THR A 165 38.43 -4.04 -25.94
C THR A 165 39.95 -4.11 -26.07
N SER A 166 40.54 -5.21 -25.57
CA SER A 166 41.90 -5.58 -25.93
C SER A 166 41.89 -6.06 -27.39
N LEU A 167 41.90 -5.11 -28.31
CA LEU A 167 42.41 -5.29 -29.66
C LEU A 167 43.59 -4.32 -29.79
N ILE A 168 44.80 -4.87 -29.80
CA ILE A 168 45.81 -4.70 -30.85
C ILE A 168 47.01 -5.55 -30.43
N ASP A 169 47.36 -6.48 -31.31
CA ASP A 169 48.66 -7.15 -31.41
C ASP A 169 49.79 -6.12 -31.55
N GLU A 170 50.86 -6.28 -30.75
CA GLU A 170 52.27 -6.29 -31.18
C GLU A 170 53.16 -6.82 -30.04
#